data_AF-A0A810NPC6-F1
#
_entry.id   AF-A0A810NPC6-F1
#
_cell.length_a   1.000
_cell.length_b   1.000
_cell.length_c   1.000
_cell.angle_alpha   90.00
_cell.angle_beta   90.00
_cell.angle_gamma   90.00
#
_symmetry.space_group_name_H-M   'P 1'
#
loop_
_entity.id
_entity.type
_entity.pdbx_description
1 polymer ?
#
loop_
_entity_poly.entity_id
_entity_poly.type
_entity_poly.pdbx_seq_one_letter_code
_entity_poly.pdbx_strand_id
1 'polypeptide(L)'
;MTGGGAATNSGIDFQHRVGALALVAMLTDLADLDLVGLGEAGETPTQVRFETADEVDDLVVVVGEARLLVQAKNTISLSAGEDSEFAKVVRQFVQQFCRGARNERYVLAVSSGASGKIRVDFKKLCESYRLNESGVQDNPLTDNEREVLAAVNAHIDREFNSATGSDCDPLVRAAILRRIHVQSFDVVEGGANERLALVALAPIAATDPRLLWRNLIAICLGLSRGRLSIDASGLRERVKALLVPPTARHLSRSGSGRGWWR
;
A
#
# COMPACT_ATOMS: atom_id res chain seq x y z
N MET A 1 10.91 -31.29 -1.11
CA MET A 1 11.49 -29.92 -1.12
C MET A 1 10.75 -29.11 -2.21
N THR A 2 9.55 -28.61 -1.94
CA THR A 2 8.68 -27.93 -2.95
C THR A 2 7.78 -26.81 -2.38
N GLY A 3 7.92 -26.44 -1.10
CA GLY A 3 7.08 -25.41 -0.47
C GLY A 3 7.42 -23.96 -0.83
N GLY A 4 8.66 -23.70 -1.28
CA GLY A 4 9.13 -22.35 -1.58
C GLY A 4 8.47 -21.70 -2.80
N GLY A 5 8.30 -22.45 -3.89
CA GLY A 5 7.79 -21.90 -5.16
C GLY A 5 6.34 -21.40 -5.09
N ALA A 6 5.45 -22.13 -4.40
CA ALA A 6 4.06 -21.73 -4.24
C ALA A 6 3.89 -20.51 -3.32
N ALA A 7 4.64 -20.47 -2.21
CA ALA A 7 4.64 -19.33 -1.29
C ALA A 7 5.19 -18.06 -1.95
N THR A 8 6.32 -18.16 -2.66
CA THR A 8 6.90 -17.05 -3.42
C THR A 8 5.94 -16.54 -4.51
N ASN A 9 5.31 -17.43 -5.27
CA ASN A 9 4.36 -17.04 -6.30
C ASN A 9 3.13 -16.32 -5.72
N SER A 10 2.65 -16.77 -4.54
CA SER A 10 1.54 -16.10 -3.84
C SER A 10 1.90 -14.71 -3.30
N GLY A 11 3.14 -14.52 -2.84
CA GLY A 11 3.61 -13.22 -2.34
C GLY A 11 3.75 -12.19 -3.47
N ILE A 12 4.33 -12.63 -4.59
CA ILE A 12 4.49 -11.81 -5.80
C ILE A 12 3.12 -11.43 -6.39
N ASP A 13 2.16 -12.37 -6.46
CA ASP A 13 0.79 -12.05 -6.91
C ASP A 13 0.13 -11.00 -6.00
N PHE A 14 0.28 -11.13 -4.67
CA PHE A 14 -0.25 -10.16 -3.72
C PHE A 14 0.33 -8.75 -3.93
N GLN A 15 1.65 -8.62 -4.08
CA GLN A 15 2.33 -7.33 -4.37
C GLN A 15 1.77 -6.69 -5.65
N HIS A 16 1.63 -7.45 -6.74
CA HIS A 16 1.11 -6.92 -7.99
C HIS A 16 -0.35 -6.49 -7.90
N ARG A 17 -1.18 -7.20 -7.12
CA ARG A 17 -2.57 -6.81 -6.89
C ARG A 17 -2.68 -5.54 -6.04
N VAL A 18 -1.83 -5.37 -5.02
CA VAL A 18 -1.74 -4.10 -4.27
C VAL A 18 -1.30 -2.96 -5.20
N GLY A 19 -0.29 -3.19 -6.05
CA GLY A 19 0.10 -2.21 -7.06
C GLY A 19 -1.01 -1.87 -8.06
N ALA A 20 -1.81 -2.87 -8.47
CA ALA A 20 -2.93 -2.66 -9.37
C ALA A 20 -4.02 -1.77 -8.74
N LEU A 21 -4.23 -1.82 -7.42
CA LEU A 21 -5.12 -0.87 -6.72
C LEU A 21 -4.64 0.57 -6.86
N ALA A 22 -3.33 0.82 -6.75
CA ALA A 22 -2.76 2.14 -6.99
C ALA A 22 -2.96 2.60 -8.45
N LEU A 23 -2.85 1.67 -9.42
CA LEU A 23 -3.14 1.97 -10.82
C LEU A 23 -4.64 2.26 -11.07
N VAL A 24 -5.55 1.62 -10.34
CA VAL A 24 -6.99 1.94 -10.38
C VAL A 24 -7.20 3.38 -9.92
N ALA A 25 -6.68 3.75 -8.74
CA ALA A 25 -6.79 5.12 -8.23
C ALA A 25 -6.17 6.15 -9.19
N MET A 26 -5.06 5.82 -9.85
CA MET A 26 -4.45 6.69 -10.88
C MET A 26 -5.32 6.87 -12.14
N LEU A 27 -6.08 5.84 -12.53
CA LEU A 27 -6.90 5.85 -13.75
C LEU A 27 -8.25 6.51 -13.56
N THR A 28 -8.80 6.43 -12.35
CA THR A 28 -10.18 6.78 -12.04
C THR A 28 -10.26 8.03 -11.20
N ASP A 29 -11.10 8.99 -11.59
CA ASP A 29 -11.43 10.14 -10.73
C ASP A 29 -12.42 9.79 -9.60
N LEU A 30 -12.80 8.50 -9.50
CA LEU A 30 -13.80 7.98 -8.56
C LEU A 30 -13.19 7.35 -7.31
N ALA A 31 -11.90 6.99 -7.37
CA ALA A 31 -11.19 6.36 -6.28
C ALA A 31 -9.90 7.11 -6.04
N ASP A 32 -9.79 7.70 -4.86
CA ASP A 32 -8.50 8.09 -4.31
C ASP A 32 -7.85 6.87 -3.65
N LEU A 33 -6.66 7.12 -3.13
CA LEU A 33 -5.84 6.13 -2.45
C LEU A 33 -6.51 5.56 -1.20
N ASP A 34 -7.18 6.38 -0.39
CA ASP A 34 -7.94 5.91 0.79
C ASP A 34 -9.06 4.95 0.39
N LEU A 35 -9.83 5.26 -0.66
CA LEU A 35 -10.93 4.41 -1.09
C LEU A 35 -10.43 3.01 -1.44
N VAL A 36 -9.36 2.89 -2.24
CA VAL A 36 -8.76 1.59 -2.58
C VAL A 36 -8.00 0.95 -1.41
N GLY A 37 -7.98 1.62 -0.26
CA GLY A 37 -7.40 1.16 0.98
C GLY A 37 -5.90 1.31 1.04
N LEU A 38 -5.29 2.24 0.29
CA LEU A 38 -3.86 2.48 0.22
C LEU A 38 -3.56 3.99 0.29
N GLY A 39 -3.35 4.59 1.46
CA GLY A 39 -2.99 6.01 1.59
C GLY A 39 -4.03 6.80 2.39
N GLU A 40 -4.13 8.10 2.16
CA GLU A 40 -5.05 9.01 2.87
C GLU A 40 -6.06 9.65 1.92
N ALA A 41 -7.15 10.19 2.49
CA ALA A 41 -8.26 10.73 1.71
C ALA A 41 -7.84 11.94 0.87
N GLY A 42 -8.31 12.00 -0.37
CA GLY A 42 -7.97 13.03 -1.35
C GLY A 42 -6.65 12.82 -2.09
N GLU A 43 -5.89 11.77 -1.77
CA GLU A 43 -4.62 11.47 -2.41
C GLU A 43 -4.81 10.72 -3.73
N THR A 44 -4.35 11.29 -4.85
CA THR A 44 -4.35 10.61 -6.16
C THR A 44 -2.93 10.26 -6.57
N PRO A 45 -2.65 9.00 -6.95
CA PRO A 45 -1.32 8.63 -7.43
C PRO A 45 -0.98 9.32 -8.74
N THR A 46 0.24 9.85 -8.84
CA THR A 46 0.78 10.40 -10.09
C THR A 46 1.73 9.43 -10.77
N GLN A 47 2.37 8.55 -10.00
CA GLN A 47 3.31 7.55 -10.50
C GLN A 47 3.35 6.31 -9.60
N VAL A 48 3.57 5.15 -10.21
CA VAL A 48 3.83 3.88 -9.53
C VAL A 48 5.18 3.32 -10.00
N ARG A 49 6.02 2.86 -9.09
CA ARG A 49 7.36 2.30 -9.36
C ARG A 49 7.50 0.95 -8.65
N PHE A 50 8.16 -0.01 -9.29
CA PHE A 50 8.45 -1.31 -8.69
C PHE A 50 9.96 -1.55 -8.60
N GLU A 51 10.40 -2.25 -7.56
CA GLU A 51 11.79 -2.74 -7.39
C GLU A 51 12.80 -1.58 -7.53
N THR A 52 12.66 -0.59 -6.64
CA THR A 52 13.37 0.70 -6.76
C THR A 52 14.81 0.65 -6.22
N ALA A 53 15.47 1.81 -6.07
CA ALA A 53 16.76 1.93 -5.38
C ALA A 53 16.61 2.40 -3.92
N ASP A 54 15.37 2.62 -3.47
CA ASP A 54 15.04 2.84 -2.06
C ASP A 54 15.25 1.52 -1.27
N GLU A 55 15.36 1.54 0.06
CA GLU A 55 15.54 0.27 0.82
C GLU A 55 14.26 -0.58 0.87
N VAL A 56 13.11 0.07 0.64
CA VAL A 56 11.80 -0.57 0.53
C VAL A 56 11.53 -0.79 -0.94
N ASP A 57 11.70 -2.04 -1.37
CA ASP A 57 11.84 -2.37 -2.79
C ASP A 57 10.52 -2.77 -3.47
N ASP A 58 9.51 -3.23 -2.73
CA ASP A 58 8.38 -3.89 -3.40
C ASP A 58 7.56 -2.94 -4.30
N LEU A 59 7.20 -1.75 -3.79
CA LEU A 59 6.34 -0.80 -4.51
C LEU A 59 6.50 0.62 -3.97
N VAL A 60 6.62 1.61 -4.85
CA VAL A 60 6.57 3.03 -4.52
C VAL A 60 5.41 3.71 -5.24
N VAL A 61 4.55 4.37 -4.47
CA VAL A 61 3.45 5.20 -5.00
C VAL A 61 3.75 6.66 -4.73
N VAL A 62 3.79 7.47 -5.77
CA VAL A 62 4.04 8.91 -5.67
C VAL A 62 2.70 9.65 -5.66
N VAL A 63 2.53 10.55 -4.69
CA VAL A 63 1.32 11.35 -4.47
C VAL A 63 1.74 12.78 -4.16
N GLY A 64 1.54 13.69 -5.11
CA GLY A 64 2.06 15.06 -4.97
C GLY A 64 3.56 15.03 -4.66
N GLU A 65 3.94 15.65 -3.54
CA GLU A 65 5.32 15.69 -3.03
C GLU A 65 5.67 14.54 -2.06
N ALA A 66 4.73 13.64 -1.79
CA ALA A 66 4.90 12.52 -0.88
C ALA A 66 5.17 11.20 -1.62
N ARG A 67 5.83 10.27 -0.93
CA ARG A 67 6.02 8.89 -1.39
C ARG A 67 5.47 7.91 -0.37
N LEU A 68 4.70 6.94 -0.84
CA LEU A 68 4.32 5.76 -0.08
C LEU A 68 5.28 4.64 -0.51
N LEU A 69 6.12 4.21 0.41
CA LEU A 69 7.05 3.10 0.24
C LEU A 69 6.40 1.85 0.83
N VAL A 70 5.93 0.97 -0.05
CA VAL A 70 5.08 -0.15 0.30
C VAL A 70 5.90 -1.43 0.34
N GLN A 71 5.86 -2.12 1.48
CA GLN A 71 6.30 -3.50 1.64
C GLN A 71 5.07 -4.42 1.66
N ALA A 72 4.94 -5.31 0.68
CA ALA A 72 3.79 -6.18 0.51
C ALA A 72 4.08 -7.60 1.01
N LYS A 73 3.38 -8.03 2.06
CA LYS A 73 3.55 -9.35 2.68
C LYS A 73 2.22 -10.07 2.78
N ASN A 74 2.01 -11.08 1.93
CA ASN A 74 0.81 -11.90 1.98
C ASN A 74 0.66 -12.61 3.35
N THR A 75 1.77 -13.05 3.94
CA THR A 75 1.81 -13.56 5.31
C THR A 75 2.98 -12.91 6.06
N ILE A 76 2.75 -12.54 7.31
CA ILE A 76 3.77 -12.02 8.21
C ILE A 76 3.28 -12.14 9.66
N SER A 77 4.19 -12.44 10.56
CA SER A 77 3.94 -12.52 12.00
C SER A 77 4.99 -11.73 12.75
N LEU A 78 4.60 -11.15 13.88
CA LEU A 78 5.55 -10.61 14.85
C LEU A 78 6.50 -11.73 15.29
N SER A 79 7.80 -11.44 15.29
CA SER A 79 8.85 -12.36 15.74
C SER A 79 10.00 -11.53 16.26
N ALA A 80 10.61 -11.94 17.37
CA ALA A 80 11.81 -11.31 17.91
C ALA A 80 13.10 -11.71 17.16
N GLY A 81 13.03 -12.73 16.29
CA GLY A 81 14.19 -13.24 15.56
C GLY A 81 14.76 -12.22 14.57
N GLU A 82 16.08 -12.08 14.54
CA GLU A 82 16.77 -11.04 13.75
C GLU A 82 16.66 -11.26 12.24
N ASP A 83 16.57 -12.52 11.82
CA ASP A 83 16.42 -12.92 10.43
C ASP A 83 14.95 -13.12 10.01
N SER A 84 14.01 -12.79 10.91
CA SER A 84 12.58 -12.92 10.60
C SER A 84 12.16 -11.95 9.50
N GLU A 85 11.12 -12.31 8.76
CA GLU A 85 10.55 -11.41 7.75
C GLU A 85 10.12 -10.08 8.36
N PHE A 86 9.62 -10.08 9.60
CA PHE A 86 9.27 -8.85 10.32
C PHE A 86 10.50 -7.97 10.60
N ALA A 87 11.60 -8.55 11.10
CA ALA A 87 12.83 -7.82 11.33
C ALA A 87 13.38 -7.20 10.03
N LYS A 88 13.27 -7.90 8.88
CA LYS A 88 13.67 -7.36 7.58
C LYS A 88 12.83 -6.14 7.17
N VAL A 89 11.51 -6.19 7.35
CA VAL A 89 10.65 -5.03 7.06
C VAL A 89 11.02 -3.83 7.93
N VAL A 90 11.21 -4.05 9.24
CA VAL A 90 11.62 -2.97 10.16
C VAL A 90 12.98 -2.40 9.77
N ARG A 91 13.95 -3.26 9.39
CA ARG A 91 15.26 -2.84 8.88
C ARG A 91 15.12 -1.90 7.70
N GLN A 92 14.36 -2.28 6.67
CA GLN A 92 14.18 -1.45 5.47
C GLN A 92 13.56 -0.10 5.81
N PHE A 93 12.54 -0.07 6.68
CA PHE A 93 11.91 1.18 7.12
C PHE A 93 12.87 2.09 7.90
N VAL A 94 13.66 1.53 8.81
CA VAL A 94 14.64 2.28 9.60
C VAL A 94 15.78 2.80 8.73
N GLN A 95 16.33 1.96 7.85
CA GLN A 95 17.39 2.38 6.93
C GLN A 95 16.92 3.51 6.00
N GLN A 96 15.70 3.40 5.47
CA GLN A 96 15.12 4.47 4.66
C GLN A 96 14.93 5.75 5.49
N PHE A 97 14.46 5.65 6.73
CA PHE A 97 14.35 6.81 7.62
C PHE A 97 15.70 7.50 7.84
N CYS A 98 16.76 6.72 8.08
CA CYS A 98 18.12 7.23 8.29
C CYS A 98 18.71 7.93 7.06
N ARG A 99 18.25 7.64 5.84
CA ARG A 99 18.62 8.39 4.62
C ARG A 99 18.11 9.84 4.63
N GLY A 100 17.20 10.18 5.54
CA GLY A 100 16.82 11.57 5.83
C GLY A 100 15.78 12.18 4.86
N ALA A 101 15.17 11.36 4.00
CA ALA A 101 14.09 11.83 3.14
C ALA A 101 12.89 12.31 3.98
N ARG A 102 12.37 13.48 3.61
CA ARG A 102 11.17 14.08 4.18
C ARG A 102 9.96 13.68 3.31
N ASN A 103 8.78 13.60 3.90
CA ASN A 103 7.51 13.27 3.23
C ASN A 103 7.41 11.84 2.70
N GLU A 104 7.89 10.86 3.47
CA GLU A 104 7.71 9.45 3.18
C GLU A 104 6.80 8.77 4.20
N ARG A 105 5.93 7.89 3.71
CA ARG A 105 5.14 6.97 4.52
C ARG A 105 5.56 5.54 4.19
N TYR A 106 5.83 4.75 5.21
CA TYR A 106 6.23 3.35 5.11
C TYR A 106 4.99 2.48 5.29
N VAL A 107 4.54 1.82 4.24
CA VAL A 107 3.30 1.03 4.26
C VAL A 107 3.65 -0.45 4.34
N LEU A 108 3.28 -1.11 5.43
CA LEU A 108 3.25 -2.58 5.50
C LEU A 108 1.87 -3.05 5.01
N ALA A 109 1.80 -3.43 3.73
CA ALA A 109 0.61 -3.98 3.10
C ALA A 109 0.53 -5.49 3.40
N VAL A 110 -0.56 -5.94 4.00
CA VAL A 110 -0.75 -7.34 4.44
C VAL A 110 -2.09 -7.90 4.02
N SER A 111 -2.17 -9.21 3.81
CA SER A 111 -3.45 -9.89 3.62
C SER A 111 -4.03 -10.38 4.95
N SER A 112 -5.20 -11.00 4.93
CA SER A 112 -5.79 -11.69 6.10
C SER A 112 -4.89 -12.79 6.67
N GLY A 113 -3.91 -13.27 5.91
CA GLY A 113 -2.91 -14.26 6.33
C GLY A 113 -1.84 -13.73 7.31
N ALA A 114 -1.75 -12.42 7.53
CA ALA A 114 -0.89 -11.86 8.58
C ALA A 114 -1.48 -12.08 9.98
N SER A 115 -0.62 -12.13 11.00
CA SER A 115 -1.07 -12.37 12.37
C SER A 115 -1.89 -11.20 12.94
N GLY A 116 -2.73 -11.48 13.95
CA GLY A 116 -3.50 -10.46 14.66
C GLY A 116 -2.61 -9.38 15.30
N LYS A 117 -1.44 -9.78 15.82
CA LYS A 117 -0.42 -8.87 16.37
C LYS A 117 0.04 -7.82 15.34
N ILE A 118 0.11 -8.18 14.06
CA ILE A 118 0.44 -7.22 12.99
C ILE A 118 -0.79 -6.42 12.57
N ARG A 119 -1.88 -7.10 12.18
CA ARG A 119 -3.06 -6.46 11.57
C ARG A 119 -3.84 -5.56 12.52
N VAL A 120 -3.82 -5.87 13.82
CA VAL A 120 -4.63 -5.20 14.84
C VAL A 120 -3.72 -4.39 15.77
N ASP A 121 -2.87 -5.06 16.53
CA ASP A 121 -2.13 -4.41 17.61
C ASP A 121 -1.06 -3.43 17.08
N PHE A 122 -0.21 -3.88 16.14
CA PHE A 122 0.82 -3.01 15.57
C PHE A 122 0.22 -1.87 14.75
N LYS A 123 -0.85 -2.14 13.99
CA LYS A 123 -1.61 -1.10 13.28
C LYS A 123 -2.08 -0.01 14.24
N LYS A 124 -2.76 -0.41 15.32
CA LYS A 124 -3.30 0.51 16.33
C LYS A 124 -2.20 1.30 17.03
N LEU A 125 -1.06 0.67 17.34
CA LEU A 125 0.09 1.36 17.93
C LEU A 125 0.59 2.47 17.01
N CYS A 126 0.88 2.18 15.74
CA CYS A 126 1.34 3.20 14.80
C CYS A 126 0.33 4.34 14.62
N GLU A 127 -0.96 4.02 14.57
CA GLU A 127 -2.03 5.02 14.51
C GLU A 127 -2.05 5.90 15.76
N SER A 128 -1.90 5.32 16.95
CA SER A 128 -1.76 6.06 18.21
C SER A 128 -0.56 7.01 18.20
N TYR A 129 0.58 6.59 17.64
CA TYR A 129 1.76 7.46 17.49
C TYR A 129 1.52 8.64 16.54
N ARG A 130 0.76 8.43 15.45
CA ARG A 130 0.38 9.49 14.51
C ARG A 130 -0.59 10.50 15.11
N LEU A 131 -1.59 10.04 15.84
CA LEU A 131 -2.65 10.91 16.38
C LEU A 131 -2.18 11.72 17.60
N ASN A 132 -1.13 11.29 18.30
CA ASN A 132 -0.66 11.93 19.52
C ASN A 132 0.78 12.45 19.36
N GLU A 133 0.93 13.74 19.05
CA GLU A 133 2.25 14.38 18.96
C GLU A 133 2.96 14.46 20.33
N SER A 134 2.20 14.62 21.42
CA SER A 134 2.69 14.95 22.76
C SER A 134 2.43 13.89 23.84
N GLY A 135 1.70 12.79 23.57
CA GLY A 135 1.11 11.97 24.64
C GLY A 135 0.89 10.48 24.36
N VAL A 136 1.72 9.82 23.54
CA VAL A 136 1.59 8.36 23.35
C VAL A 136 1.79 7.58 24.66
N GLN A 137 2.52 8.16 25.62
CA GLN A 137 2.80 7.54 26.92
C GLN A 137 1.56 7.38 27.82
N ASP A 138 0.47 8.12 27.57
CA ASP A 138 -0.73 8.11 28.42
C ASP A 138 -1.84 7.17 27.91
N ASN A 139 -1.70 6.60 26.71
CA ASN A 139 -2.68 5.64 26.21
C ASN A 139 -2.51 4.29 26.92
N PRO A 140 -3.54 3.79 27.62
CA PRO A 140 -3.46 2.50 28.29
C PRO A 140 -3.28 1.40 27.26
N LEU A 141 -2.15 0.68 27.35
CA LEU A 141 -1.88 -0.48 26.52
C LEU A 141 -2.41 -1.76 27.18
N THR A 142 -2.87 -2.69 26.35
CA THR A 142 -3.08 -4.10 26.72
C THR A 142 -1.74 -4.83 26.84
N ASP A 143 -1.75 -6.05 27.41
CA ASP A 143 -0.53 -6.88 27.46
C ASP A 143 0.00 -7.24 26.07
N ASN A 144 -0.90 -7.54 25.13
CA ASN A 144 -0.54 -7.83 23.75
C ASN A 144 0.13 -6.62 23.06
N GLU A 145 -0.42 -5.42 23.25
CA GLU A 145 0.16 -4.19 22.70
C GLU A 145 1.51 -3.86 23.33
N ARG A 146 1.69 -4.11 24.64
CA ARG A 146 2.99 -3.98 25.30
C ARG A 146 4.02 -4.92 24.68
N GLU A 147 3.66 -6.19 24.46
CA GLU A 147 4.55 -7.18 23.85
C GLU A 147 4.94 -6.77 22.42
N VAL A 148 3.95 -6.37 21.62
CA VAL A 148 4.16 -5.91 20.24
C VAL A 148 5.07 -4.69 20.20
N LEU A 149 4.79 -3.69 21.04
CA LEU A 149 5.59 -2.46 21.11
C LEU A 149 7.02 -2.76 21.56
N ALA A 150 7.22 -3.63 22.55
CA ALA A 150 8.54 -4.03 23.01
C ALA A 150 9.35 -4.70 21.89
N ALA A 151 8.74 -5.64 21.16
CA ALA A 151 9.39 -6.32 20.04
C ALA A 151 9.73 -5.35 18.90
N VAL A 152 8.79 -4.47 18.51
CA VAL A 152 9.01 -3.46 17.47
C VAL A 152 10.15 -2.51 17.88
N ASN A 153 10.13 -2.00 19.12
CA ASN A 153 11.16 -1.10 19.62
C ASN A 153 12.55 -1.76 19.62
N ALA A 154 12.64 -3.02 20.04
CA ALA A 154 13.91 -3.76 20.01
C ALA A 154 14.47 -3.89 18.59
N HIS A 155 13.61 -4.12 17.59
CA HIS A 155 14.03 -4.09 16.19
C HIS A 155 14.46 -2.69 15.75
N ILE A 156 13.66 -1.66 16.03
CA ILE A 156 14.01 -0.28 15.64
C ILE A 156 15.37 0.12 16.24
N ASP A 157 15.58 -0.12 17.52
CA ASP A 157 16.80 0.24 18.23
C ASP A 157 18.03 -0.44 17.60
N ARG A 158 17.93 -1.75 17.35
CA ARG A 158 19.01 -2.52 16.73
C ARG A 158 19.31 -2.05 15.31
N GLU A 159 18.29 -1.91 14.47
CA GLU A 159 18.50 -1.54 13.06
C GLU A 159 18.96 -0.08 12.94
N PHE A 160 18.53 0.81 13.84
CA PHE A 160 18.98 2.20 13.89
C PHE A 160 20.45 2.30 14.33
N ASN A 161 20.84 1.55 15.37
CA ASN A 161 22.23 1.48 15.80
C ASN A 161 23.13 0.90 14.70
N SER A 162 22.67 -0.15 14.02
CA SER A 162 23.35 -0.72 12.85
C SER A 162 23.56 0.30 11.73
N ALA A 163 22.55 1.14 11.45
CA ALA A 163 22.61 2.13 10.39
C ALA A 163 23.41 3.39 10.74
N THR A 164 23.49 3.78 12.02
CA THR A 164 24.02 5.09 12.45
C THR A 164 25.22 5.01 13.41
N GLY A 165 25.46 3.85 14.01
CA GLY A 165 26.44 3.66 15.08
C GLY A 165 26.05 4.26 16.44
N SER A 166 24.79 4.67 16.62
CA SER A 166 24.30 5.33 17.85
C SER A 166 22.97 4.74 18.33
N ASP A 167 22.69 4.88 19.64
CA ASP A 167 21.41 4.45 20.21
C ASP A 167 20.23 5.27 19.65
N CYS A 168 19.08 4.61 19.48
CA CYS A 168 17.89 5.28 18.99
C CYS A 168 17.20 6.09 20.10
N ASP A 169 17.21 7.41 19.96
CA ASP A 169 16.48 8.31 20.86
C ASP A 169 14.96 8.01 20.84
N PRO A 170 14.24 8.08 21.98
CA PRO A 170 12.80 7.82 22.03
C PRO A 170 11.96 8.69 21.09
N LEU A 171 12.33 9.95 20.86
CA LEU A 171 11.64 10.83 19.91
C LEU A 171 11.89 10.38 18.46
N VAL A 172 13.10 9.91 18.16
CA VAL A 172 13.41 9.31 16.85
C VAL A 172 12.61 8.04 16.64
N ARG A 173 12.52 7.17 17.65
CA ARG A 173 11.70 5.96 17.61
C ARG A 173 10.23 6.28 17.34
N ALA A 174 9.69 7.27 18.05
CA ALA A 174 8.33 7.76 17.82
C ALA A 174 8.14 8.32 16.41
N ALA A 175 9.13 9.06 15.87
CA ALA A 175 9.09 9.57 14.50
C ALA A 175 9.08 8.46 13.45
N ILE A 176 9.83 7.36 13.67
CA ILE A 176 9.80 6.18 12.80
C ILE A 176 8.42 5.54 12.84
N LEU A 177 7.87 5.28 14.03
CA LEU A 177 6.55 4.66 14.20
C LEU A 177 5.42 5.50 13.57
N ARG A 178 5.50 6.84 13.63
CA ARG A 178 4.56 7.75 12.97
C ARG A 178 4.53 7.57 11.46
N ARG A 179 5.66 7.24 10.83
CA ARG A 179 5.74 7.02 9.39
C ARG A 179 5.26 5.64 8.96
N ILE A 180 5.06 4.69 9.89
CA ILE A 180 4.66 3.32 9.55
C ILE A 180 3.14 3.20 9.50
N HIS A 181 2.59 2.78 8.37
CA HIS A 181 1.17 2.49 8.16
C HIS A 181 1.02 0.98 7.93
N VAL A 182 0.25 0.29 8.79
CA VAL A 182 -0.10 -1.12 8.55
C VAL A 182 -1.48 -1.17 7.93
N GLN A 183 -1.58 -1.77 6.75
CA GLN A 183 -2.80 -1.75 5.96
C GLN A 183 -3.16 -3.13 5.43
N SER A 184 -4.40 -3.55 5.68
CA SER A 184 -4.91 -4.87 5.30
C SER A 184 -5.63 -4.81 3.96
N PHE A 185 -5.32 -5.74 3.07
CA PHE A 185 -5.87 -5.82 1.72
C PHE A 185 -6.48 -7.20 1.47
N ASP A 186 -7.74 -7.21 1.03
CA ASP A 186 -8.45 -8.38 0.54
C ASP A 186 -8.55 -8.32 -0.99
N VAL A 187 -7.41 -8.63 -1.63
CA VAL A 187 -7.22 -8.54 -3.08
C VAL A 187 -7.28 -9.88 -3.80
N VAL A 188 -7.56 -10.97 -3.07
CA VAL A 188 -7.79 -12.29 -3.68
C VAL A 188 -9.05 -12.26 -4.57
N GLU A 189 -9.23 -13.27 -5.42
CA GLU A 189 -10.39 -13.34 -6.30
C GLU A 189 -11.70 -13.27 -5.50
N GLY A 190 -12.55 -12.32 -5.88
CA GLY A 190 -13.81 -12.01 -5.21
C GLY A 190 -13.66 -11.23 -3.91
N GLY A 191 -12.45 -10.87 -3.47
CA GLY A 191 -12.18 -10.13 -2.23
C GLY A 191 -12.70 -8.69 -2.24
N ALA A 192 -12.80 -8.06 -1.07
CA ALA A 192 -13.39 -6.74 -0.91
C ALA A 192 -12.67 -5.64 -1.73
N ASN A 193 -11.33 -5.61 -1.72
CA ASN A 193 -10.58 -4.62 -2.49
C ASN A 193 -10.65 -4.91 -4.00
N GLU A 194 -10.71 -6.18 -4.43
CA GLU A 194 -10.94 -6.50 -5.84
C GLU A 194 -12.33 -6.05 -6.30
N ARG A 195 -13.39 -6.33 -5.53
CA ARG A 195 -14.74 -5.87 -5.85
C ARG A 195 -14.82 -4.35 -5.96
N LEU A 196 -14.17 -3.64 -5.05
CA LEU A 196 -14.09 -2.19 -5.11
C LEU A 196 -13.37 -1.71 -6.37
N ALA A 197 -12.23 -2.31 -6.71
CA ALA A 197 -11.50 -1.99 -7.95
C ALA A 197 -12.39 -2.18 -9.19
N LEU A 198 -13.14 -3.28 -9.25
CA LEU A 198 -14.07 -3.54 -10.34
C LEU A 198 -15.19 -2.48 -10.42
N VAL A 199 -15.72 -2.03 -9.28
CA VAL A 199 -16.72 -0.95 -9.22
C VAL A 199 -16.12 0.38 -9.71
N ALA A 200 -14.90 0.72 -9.30
CA ALA A 200 -14.22 1.94 -9.74
C ALA A 200 -13.88 1.92 -11.24
N LEU A 201 -13.54 0.75 -11.79
CA LEU A 201 -13.23 0.58 -13.22
C LEU A 201 -14.47 0.53 -14.12
N ALA A 202 -15.63 0.11 -13.60
CA ALA A 202 -16.83 -0.11 -14.40
C ALA A 202 -17.27 1.10 -15.26
N PRO A 203 -17.23 2.35 -14.78
CA PRO A 203 -17.63 3.52 -15.58
C PRO A 203 -16.67 3.87 -16.70
N ILE A 204 -15.42 3.37 -16.67
CA ILE A 204 -14.39 3.70 -17.65
C ILE A 204 -13.99 2.54 -18.55
N ALA A 205 -14.41 1.31 -18.24
CA ALA A 205 -14.09 0.12 -19.03
C ALA A 205 -14.98 0.01 -20.27
N ALA A 206 -14.37 -0.14 -21.45
CA ALA A 206 -15.10 -0.42 -22.71
C ALA A 206 -15.59 -1.87 -22.80
N THR A 207 -15.05 -2.75 -21.95
CA THR A 207 -15.35 -4.18 -21.89
C THR A 207 -15.68 -4.57 -20.44
N ASP A 208 -15.76 -5.88 -20.15
CA ASP A 208 -15.82 -6.37 -18.77
C ASP A 208 -14.70 -5.74 -17.91
N PRO A 209 -15.02 -5.06 -16.81
CA PRO A 209 -14.04 -4.46 -15.89
C PRO A 209 -13.01 -5.47 -15.34
N ARG A 210 -13.37 -6.76 -15.29
CA ARG A 210 -12.44 -7.84 -14.90
C ARG A 210 -11.27 -7.98 -15.87
N LEU A 211 -11.48 -7.72 -17.16
CA LEU A 211 -10.41 -7.76 -18.15
C LEU A 211 -9.42 -6.60 -17.92
N LEU A 212 -9.94 -5.40 -17.65
CA LEU A 212 -9.11 -4.24 -17.33
C LEU A 212 -8.32 -4.47 -16.03
N TRP A 213 -8.97 -4.96 -14.97
CA TRP A 213 -8.30 -5.32 -13.71
C TRP A 213 -7.15 -6.32 -13.90
N ARG A 214 -7.40 -7.43 -14.62
CA ARG A 214 -6.36 -8.41 -14.95
C ARG A 214 -5.22 -7.81 -15.78
N ASN A 215 -5.52 -6.87 -16.66
CA ASN A 215 -4.51 -6.16 -17.44
C ASN A 215 -3.64 -5.26 -16.54
N LEU A 216 -4.23 -4.57 -15.56
CA LEU A 216 -3.49 -3.78 -14.58
C LEU A 216 -2.52 -4.65 -13.75
N ILE A 217 -2.97 -5.82 -13.27
CA ILE A 217 -2.09 -6.78 -12.58
C ILE A 217 -0.94 -7.23 -13.50
N ALA A 218 -1.23 -7.53 -14.77
CA ALA A 218 -0.21 -7.92 -15.73
C ALA A 218 0.79 -6.78 -16.04
N ILE A 219 0.33 -5.53 -16.06
CA ILE A 219 1.19 -4.35 -16.16
C ILE A 219 2.12 -4.29 -14.95
N CYS A 220 1.60 -4.42 -13.72
CA CYS A 220 2.43 -4.46 -12.50
C CYS A 220 3.50 -5.54 -12.56
N LEU A 221 3.15 -6.76 -12.99
CA LEU A 221 4.11 -7.85 -13.19
C LEU A 221 5.20 -7.48 -14.20
N GLY A 222 4.84 -6.85 -15.31
CA GLY A 222 5.78 -6.38 -16.32
C GLY A 222 6.72 -5.29 -15.79
N LEU A 223 6.19 -4.35 -15.01
CA LEU A 223 6.97 -3.27 -14.40
C LEU A 223 7.95 -3.81 -13.34
N SER A 224 7.51 -4.73 -12.47
CA SER A 224 8.36 -5.36 -11.46
C SER A 224 9.55 -6.09 -12.08
N ARG A 225 9.32 -6.93 -13.11
CA ARG A 225 10.40 -7.65 -13.81
C ARG A 225 11.45 -6.72 -14.42
N GLY A 226 11.03 -5.55 -14.88
CA GLY A 226 11.92 -4.56 -15.49
C GLY A 226 12.47 -3.50 -14.53
N ARG A 227 12.06 -3.52 -13.25
CA ARG A 227 12.33 -2.45 -12.28
C ARG A 227 11.91 -1.07 -12.80
N LEU A 228 10.70 -1.01 -13.37
CA LEU A 228 10.20 0.16 -14.09
C LEU A 228 9.14 0.94 -13.30
N SER A 229 8.88 2.14 -13.79
CA SER A 229 7.79 3.01 -13.33
C SER A 229 6.78 3.30 -14.43
N ILE A 230 5.57 3.69 -14.03
CA ILE A 230 4.54 4.19 -14.93
C ILE A 230 3.83 5.40 -14.30
N ASP A 231 3.54 6.41 -15.12
CA ASP A 231 2.71 7.55 -14.75
C ASP A 231 1.30 7.44 -15.36
N ALA A 232 0.43 8.40 -15.04
CA ALA A 232 -0.95 8.38 -15.51
C ALA A 232 -1.06 8.40 -17.05
N SER A 233 -0.18 9.12 -17.75
CA SER A 233 -0.20 9.21 -19.21
C SER A 233 0.19 7.88 -19.85
N GLY A 234 1.31 7.30 -19.41
CA GLY A 234 1.79 6.00 -19.87
C GLY A 234 0.80 4.87 -19.56
N LEU A 235 0.14 4.93 -18.39
CA LEU A 235 -0.89 3.97 -18.01
C LEU A 235 -2.11 4.06 -18.93
N ARG A 236 -2.66 5.27 -19.14
CA ARG A 236 -3.79 5.49 -20.05
C ARG A 236 -3.49 5.00 -21.47
N GLU A 237 -2.29 5.26 -21.98
CA GLU A 237 -1.87 4.78 -23.30
C GLU A 237 -1.82 3.25 -23.38
N ARG A 238 -1.29 2.58 -22.34
CA ARG A 238 -1.23 1.10 -22.30
C ARG A 238 -2.60 0.44 -22.26
N VAL A 239 -3.57 1.04 -21.57
CA VAL A 239 -4.91 0.46 -21.43
C VAL A 239 -5.94 1.07 -22.38
N LYS A 240 -5.54 1.95 -23.31
CA LYS A 240 -6.46 2.74 -24.15
C LYS A 240 -7.53 1.92 -24.87
N ALA A 241 -7.17 0.72 -25.35
CA ALA A 241 -8.08 -0.17 -26.07
C ALA A 241 -9.17 -0.78 -25.17
N LEU A 242 -8.97 -0.74 -23.85
CA LEU A 242 -9.89 -1.24 -22.83
C LEU A 242 -10.72 -0.10 -22.20
N LEU A 243 -10.50 1.16 -22.58
CA LEU A 243 -11.20 2.32 -22.03
C LEU A 243 -12.33 2.80 -22.93
N VAL A 244 -13.43 3.25 -22.33
CA VAL A 244 -14.51 3.95 -23.05
C VAL A 244 -13.95 5.24 -23.67
N PRO A 245 -14.19 5.50 -24.97
CA PRO A 245 -13.75 6.72 -25.61
C PRO A 245 -14.29 7.98 -24.90
N PRO A 246 -13.50 9.07 -24.82
CA PRO A 246 -13.92 10.31 -24.15
C PRO A 246 -15.26 10.86 -24.65
N THR A 247 -15.59 10.65 -25.93
CA THR A 247 -16.83 11.09 -26.59
C THR A 247 -18.10 10.40 -26.11
N ALA A 248 -18.02 9.24 -25.44
CA ALA A 248 -19.20 8.51 -24.98
C ALA A 248 -19.69 8.91 -23.57
N ARG A 249 -18.91 9.70 -22.80
CA ARG A 249 -19.28 10.09 -21.42
C ARG A 249 -20.39 11.14 -21.34
N HIS A 250 -20.69 11.87 -22.41
CA HIS A 250 -21.68 12.96 -22.41
C HIS A 250 -23.10 12.56 -22.83
N LEU A 251 -23.31 11.36 -23.39
CA LEU A 251 -24.62 10.97 -23.94
C LEU A 251 -25.58 10.32 -22.92
N SER A 252 -25.16 10.08 -21.67
CA SER A 252 -26.01 9.48 -20.63
C SER A 252 -26.73 10.49 -19.73
N ARG A 253 -26.51 11.81 -19.88
CA ARG A 253 -27.12 12.85 -19.02
C ARG A 253 -28.21 13.71 -19.67
N SER A 254 -28.56 13.52 -20.94
CA SER A 254 -29.52 14.38 -21.65
C SER A 254 -30.81 13.68 -22.11
N GLY A 255 -31.28 12.66 -21.39
CA GLY A 255 -32.29 11.72 -21.91
C GLY A 255 -33.48 11.35 -21.02
N SER A 256 -34.03 12.25 -20.19
CA SER A 256 -35.37 12.03 -19.62
C SER A 256 -36.06 13.32 -19.17
N GLY A 257 -36.45 14.15 -20.15
CA GLY A 257 -37.36 15.29 -19.98
C GLY A 257 -38.52 15.21 -20.96
N ARG A 258 -39.42 14.23 -20.80
CA ARG A 258 -40.79 14.23 -21.33
C ARG A 258 -41.69 14.23 -20.09
N GLY A 259 -42.50 15.23 -19.78
CA GLY A 259 -43.38 16.03 -20.62
C GLY A 259 -44.78 15.86 -20.02
N TRP A 260 -45.22 16.80 -19.18
CA TRP A 260 -46.59 16.85 -18.66
C TRP A 260 -47.09 18.30 -18.76
N TRP A 261 -47.86 18.56 -19.82
CA TRP A 261 -48.82 19.66 -19.90
C TRP A 261 -50.07 19.10 -20.57
N ARG A 262 -51.11 18.84 -19.77
CA ARG A 262 -52.54 19.11 -20.00
C ARG A 262 -53.36 18.36 -18.97
#